data_AF-A1A2T7-F1
#
_entry.id   AF-A1A2T7-F1
#
_cell.length_a   1.000
_cell.length_b   1.000
_cell.length_c   1.000
_cell.angle_alpha   90.00
_cell.angle_beta   90.00
_cell.angle_gamma   90.00
#
_symmetry.space_group_name_H-M   'P 1'
#
loop_
_entity.id
_entity.type
_entity.pdbx_description
1 polymer ?
#
loop_
_entity_poly.entity_id
_entity_poly.type
_entity_poly.pdbx_seq_one_letter_code
_entity_poly.pdbx_strand_id
1 'polypeptide(L)'
;MEGGRKPSDNLKGGNGMEALLMGMQEIRLEKGLSLEQLANLSGVDHERLAMFEGNPESVRNMHLDTACQISKALHCNVLDLHPDSGWRGGIHCAEDGLREIRRTRGYTQSELSEMTGIPQPNISWFETGYRSTSGMRLDTARRLSEALQCDPVDFLEK
;
A
#
# COMPACT_ATOMS: atom_id res chain seq x y z
N MET A 1 42.78 -42.51 -19.39
CA MET A 1 41.96 -41.57 -20.18
C MET A 1 40.51 -41.91 -19.89
N GLU A 2 39.76 -40.90 -19.44
CA GLU A 2 38.29 -40.76 -19.39
C GLU A 2 37.48 -41.89 -18.73
N GLY A 3 36.67 -41.69 -17.69
CA GLY A 3 35.95 -40.51 -17.26
C GLY A 3 34.44 -40.70 -17.48
N GLY A 4 33.71 -41.02 -16.40
CA GLY A 4 32.30 -40.65 -16.24
C GLY A 4 31.20 -41.67 -16.59
N ARG A 5 30.78 -42.47 -15.61
CA ARG A 5 29.35 -42.86 -15.49
C ARG A 5 28.58 -41.62 -15.07
N LYS A 6 27.49 -41.30 -15.76
CA LYS A 6 26.47 -40.35 -15.26
C LYS A 6 25.51 -41.11 -14.35
N PRO A 7 25.30 -40.69 -13.09
CA PRO A 7 24.04 -40.85 -12.43
C PRO A 7 23.27 -39.52 -12.56
N SER A 8 22.10 -39.63 -13.15
CA SER A 8 20.93 -38.80 -12.83
C SER A 8 20.86 -38.53 -11.33
N ASP A 9 20.74 -37.27 -10.93
CA ASP A 9 19.80 -36.79 -9.91
C ASP A 9 20.01 -35.30 -9.62
N ASN A 10 18.91 -34.66 -9.25
CA ASN A 10 18.72 -33.30 -8.76
C ASN A 10 18.61 -32.17 -9.78
N LEU A 11 17.36 -31.97 -10.20
CA LEU A 11 16.66 -30.71 -9.96
C LEU A 11 17.12 -30.07 -8.64
N LYS A 12 18.04 -29.12 -8.70
CA LYS A 12 18.02 -28.00 -7.76
C LYS A 12 17.10 -26.98 -8.42
N GLY A 13 15.81 -26.94 -8.10
CA GLY A 13 15.36 -26.74 -6.73
C GLY A 13 15.75 -25.33 -6.29
N GLY A 14 15.49 -24.33 -7.15
CA GLY A 14 15.56 -22.92 -6.80
C GLY A 14 14.38 -22.56 -5.91
N ASN A 15 14.33 -23.12 -4.71
CA ASN A 15 13.49 -22.61 -3.63
C ASN A 15 14.41 -21.81 -2.69
N GLY A 16 14.69 -20.59 -3.13
CA GLY A 16 14.93 -19.47 -2.24
C GLY A 16 13.82 -18.49 -2.54
N MET A 17 12.62 -18.75 -2.01
CA MET A 17 11.59 -17.73 -1.85
C MET A 17 12.16 -16.70 -0.87
N GLU A 18 13.12 -15.90 -1.33
CA GLU A 18 13.22 -14.53 -0.86
C GLU A 18 11.82 -13.98 -1.12
N ALA A 19 11.09 -13.73 -0.03
CA ALA A 19 9.97 -12.82 -0.05
C ALA A 19 10.52 -11.45 -0.47
N LEU A 20 10.83 -11.31 -1.77
CA LEU A 20 11.00 -10.03 -2.40
C LEU A 20 9.65 -9.35 -2.21
N LEU A 21 9.70 -8.25 -1.49
CA LEU A 21 8.59 -7.35 -1.22
C LEU A 21 7.84 -7.16 -2.53
N MET A 22 6.65 -7.77 -2.66
CA MET A 22 5.85 -7.70 -3.87
C MET A 22 5.51 -6.23 -4.12
N GLY A 23 6.20 -5.62 -5.07
CA GLY A 23 5.94 -4.25 -5.48
C GLY A 23 4.78 -4.18 -6.48
N MET A 24 4.26 -2.99 -6.71
CA MET A 24 3.18 -2.72 -7.68
C MET A 24 3.42 -3.38 -9.05
N GLN A 25 4.67 -3.41 -9.53
CA GLN A 25 5.05 -4.04 -10.80
C GLN A 25 4.74 -5.55 -10.82
N GLU A 26 5.08 -6.26 -9.75
CA GLU A 26 4.90 -7.71 -9.68
C GLU A 26 3.41 -8.04 -9.66
N ILE A 27 2.63 -7.34 -8.84
CA ILE A 27 1.17 -7.47 -8.81
C ILE A 27 0.58 -7.23 -10.20
N ARG A 28 1.01 -6.19 -10.91
CA ARG A 28 0.54 -5.90 -12.27
C ARG A 28 0.86 -7.04 -13.24
N LEU A 29 2.09 -7.57 -13.20
CA LEU A 29 2.53 -8.66 -14.07
C LEU A 29 1.81 -9.98 -13.76
N GLU A 30 1.54 -10.28 -12.49
CA GLU A 30 0.72 -11.44 -12.10
C GLU A 30 -0.71 -11.37 -12.65
N LYS A 31 -1.27 -10.16 -12.73
CA LYS A 31 -2.58 -9.92 -13.37
C LYS A 31 -2.51 -9.89 -14.90
N GLY A 32 -1.32 -10.05 -15.49
CA GLY A 32 -1.12 -10.05 -16.94
C GLY A 32 -1.36 -8.69 -17.60
N LEU A 33 -1.26 -7.59 -16.86
CA LEU A 33 -1.55 -6.25 -17.35
C LEU A 33 -0.27 -5.54 -17.85
N SER A 34 -0.36 -4.87 -18.99
CA SER A 34 0.63 -3.88 -19.40
C SER A 34 0.49 -2.59 -18.60
N LEU A 35 1.52 -1.74 -18.61
CA LEU A 35 1.47 -0.45 -17.93
C LEU A 35 0.40 0.47 -18.55
N GLU A 36 0.24 0.43 -19.87
CA GLU A 36 -0.80 1.16 -20.60
C GLU A 36 -2.21 0.67 -20.24
N GLN A 37 -2.40 -0.65 -20.09
CA GLN A 37 -3.67 -1.21 -19.63
C GLN A 37 -3.99 -0.77 -18.20
N LEU A 38 -3.01 -0.78 -17.30
CA LEU A 38 -3.21 -0.29 -15.93
C LEU A 38 -3.52 1.22 -15.90
N ALA A 39 -2.86 2.01 -16.75
CA ALA A 39 -3.15 3.44 -16.88
C ALA A 39 -4.62 3.67 -17.27
N ASN A 40 -5.09 2.95 -18.28
CA ASN A 40 -6.48 3.03 -18.73
C ASN A 40 -7.49 2.58 -17.67
N LEU A 41 -7.17 1.53 -16.89
CA LEU A 41 -8.05 1.00 -15.85
C LEU A 41 -8.10 1.87 -14.60
N SER A 42 -6.95 2.41 -14.17
CA SER A 42 -6.84 3.21 -12.95
C SER A 42 -7.14 4.69 -13.17
N GLY A 43 -7.04 5.18 -14.42
CA GLY A 43 -7.08 6.60 -14.73
C GLY A 43 -5.83 7.37 -14.31
N VAL A 44 -4.78 6.66 -13.89
CA VAL A 44 -3.48 7.23 -13.51
C VAL A 44 -2.57 7.27 -14.73
N ASP A 45 -1.89 8.39 -14.93
CA ASP A 45 -0.97 8.58 -16.04
C ASP A 45 0.14 7.51 -16.10
N HIS A 46 0.47 7.08 -17.31
CA HIS A 46 1.47 6.05 -17.58
C HIS A 46 2.85 6.39 -17.00
N GLU A 47 3.33 7.63 -17.11
CA GLU A 47 4.64 8.04 -16.58
C GLU A 47 4.65 7.97 -15.05
N ARG A 48 3.53 8.33 -14.40
CA ARG A 48 3.39 8.19 -12.95
C ARG A 48 3.44 6.73 -12.51
N LEU A 49 2.75 5.84 -13.22
CA LEU A 49 2.81 4.41 -12.93
C LEU A 49 4.24 3.86 -13.09
N ALA A 50 4.94 4.24 -14.16
CA ALA A 50 6.34 3.85 -14.37
C ALA A 50 7.25 4.35 -13.23
N MET A 51 7.04 5.59 -12.78
CA MET A 51 7.77 6.17 -11.65
C MET A 51 7.49 5.43 -10.34
N PHE A 52 6.27 4.96 -10.10
CA PHE A 52 5.92 4.17 -8.92
C PHE A 52 6.61 2.80 -8.94
N GLU A 53 6.61 2.12 -10.07
CA GLU A 53 7.26 0.81 -10.20
C GLU A 53 8.78 0.89 -10.06
N GLY A 54 9.41 1.98 -10.50
CA GLY A 54 10.86 2.16 -10.45
C GLY A 54 11.41 2.73 -9.14
N ASN A 55 10.56 3.22 -8.22
CA ASN A 55 11.04 3.92 -7.03
C ASN A 55 10.14 3.71 -5.80
N PRO A 56 10.57 2.95 -4.77
CA PRO A 56 9.83 2.79 -3.53
C PRO A 56 9.45 4.11 -2.82
N GLU A 57 10.28 5.13 -2.90
CA GLU A 57 9.98 6.45 -2.30
C GLU A 57 8.84 7.17 -3.02
N SER A 58 8.70 7.00 -4.34
CA SER A 58 7.58 7.61 -5.05
C SER A 58 6.26 6.92 -4.65
N VAL A 59 6.31 5.62 -4.36
CA VAL A 59 5.17 4.85 -3.82
C VAL A 59 4.82 5.30 -2.39
N ARG A 60 5.80 5.46 -1.49
CA ARG A 60 5.56 5.98 -0.12
C ARG A 60 4.90 7.36 -0.14
N ASN A 61 5.26 8.19 -1.13
CA ASN A 61 4.74 9.53 -1.32
C ASN A 61 3.49 9.59 -2.23
N MET A 62 3.02 8.46 -2.75
CA MET A 62 1.79 8.38 -3.54
C MET A 62 0.60 8.87 -2.72
N HIS A 63 -0.32 9.61 -3.36
CA HIS A 63 -1.54 10.01 -2.70
C HIS A 63 -2.48 8.82 -2.49
N LEU A 64 -3.18 8.80 -1.37
CA LEU A 64 -4.08 7.72 -0.99
C LEU A 64 -5.18 7.46 -2.03
N ASP A 65 -5.74 8.52 -2.63
CA ASP A 65 -6.73 8.36 -3.70
C ASP A 65 -6.15 7.68 -4.96
N THR A 66 -4.94 8.07 -5.36
CA THR A 66 -4.21 7.40 -6.45
C THR A 66 -3.91 5.94 -6.12
N ALA A 67 -3.51 5.65 -4.87
CA ALA A 67 -3.29 4.29 -4.41
C ALA A 67 -4.59 3.45 -4.49
N CYS A 68 -5.72 4.05 -4.12
CA CYS A 68 -7.05 3.44 -4.20
C CYS A 68 -7.48 3.17 -5.66
N GLN A 69 -7.20 4.09 -6.58
CA GLN A 69 -7.45 3.89 -8.01
C GLN A 69 -6.65 2.71 -8.58
N ILE A 70 -5.35 2.64 -8.25
CA ILE A 70 -4.46 1.58 -8.71
C ILE A 70 -4.84 0.24 -8.08
N SER A 71 -5.11 0.20 -6.77
CA SER A 71 -5.46 -1.04 -6.08
C SER A 71 -6.78 -1.63 -6.57
N LYS A 72 -7.76 -0.78 -6.89
CA LYS A 72 -9.02 -1.19 -7.54
C LYS A 72 -8.76 -1.81 -8.92
N ALA A 73 -7.93 -1.18 -9.74
CA ALA A 73 -7.58 -1.69 -11.07
C ALA A 73 -6.79 -3.01 -11.01
N LEU A 74 -5.95 -3.18 -10.00
CA LEU A 74 -5.17 -4.40 -9.76
C LEU A 74 -5.92 -5.48 -8.96
N HIS A 75 -7.09 -5.15 -8.42
CA HIS A 75 -7.85 -6.00 -7.50
C HIS A 75 -7.00 -6.51 -6.32
N CYS A 76 -6.31 -5.59 -5.64
CA CYS A 76 -5.50 -5.86 -4.44
C CYS A 76 -5.85 -4.89 -3.30
N ASN A 77 -5.30 -5.12 -2.09
CA ASN A 77 -5.41 -4.13 -1.02
C ASN A 77 -4.56 -2.89 -1.36
N VAL A 78 -4.96 -1.72 -0.88
CA VAL A 78 -4.18 -0.47 -1.05
C VAL A 78 -2.77 -0.60 -0.47
N LEU A 79 -2.61 -1.30 0.65
CA LEU A 79 -1.32 -1.49 1.30
C LEU A 79 -0.46 -2.58 0.67
N ASP A 80 -1.01 -3.42 -0.21
CA ASP A 80 -0.19 -4.32 -1.03
C ASP A 80 0.70 -3.53 -2.00
N LEU A 81 0.34 -2.28 -2.32
CA LEU A 81 1.19 -1.39 -3.11
C LEU A 81 2.36 -0.83 -2.30
N HIS A 82 2.24 -0.75 -0.98
CA HIS A 82 3.25 -0.11 -0.13
C HIS A 82 4.50 -1.00 -0.02
N PRO A 83 5.72 -0.45 -0.22
CA PRO A 83 6.95 -1.25 -0.25
C PRO A 83 7.24 -1.94 1.09
N ASP A 84 6.86 -1.34 2.22
CA ASP A 84 7.03 -1.94 3.55
C ASP A 84 5.73 -2.64 3.99
N SER A 85 5.45 -3.82 3.43
CA SER A 85 4.19 -4.54 3.66
C SER A 85 4.28 -5.59 4.77
N GLY A 86 4.49 -5.13 6.01
CA GLY A 86 4.24 -5.94 7.23
C GLY A 86 2.76 -5.93 7.66
N TRP A 87 2.05 -4.83 7.38
CA TRP A 87 0.63 -4.62 7.65
C TRP A 87 -0.14 -4.60 6.32
N ARG A 88 -1.06 -5.56 6.11
CA ARG A 88 -1.82 -5.73 4.84
C ARG A 88 -3.20 -5.08 4.84
N GLY A 89 -3.46 -4.19 5.78
CA GLY A 89 -4.76 -3.55 5.94
C GLY A 89 -5.60 -4.29 6.98
N GLY A 90 -6.27 -3.51 7.84
CA GLY A 90 -7.21 -4.03 8.82
C GLY A 90 -8.56 -4.39 8.20
N ILE A 91 -9.51 -4.77 9.03
CA ILE A 91 -10.90 -4.98 8.60
C ILE A 91 -11.52 -3.61 8.33
N HIS A 92 -12.25 -3.48 7.22
CA HIS A 92 -13.05 -2.28 6.92
C HIS A 92 -13.90 -1.88 8.14
N CYS A 93 -13.78 -0.62 8.54
CA CYS A 93 -14.61 -0.04 9.59
C CYS A 93 -16.04 0.22 9.10
N ALA A 94 -16.99 0.24 10.03
CA ALA A 94 -18.38 0.65 9.71
C ALA A 94 -18.47 2.17 9.56
N GLU A 95 -17.56 2.88 10.22
CA GLU A 95 -17.40 4.33 10.17
C GLU A 95 -16.46 4.73 9.03
N ASP A 96 -16.84 5.78 8.29
CA ASP A 96 -15.96 6.45 7.34
C ASP A 96 -15.36 7.71 8.00
N GLY A 97 -14.12 8.04 7.64
CA GLY A 97 -13.42 9.24 8.07
C GLY A 97 -12.51 9.05 9.30
N LEU A 98 -11.30 9.60 9.20
CA LEU A 98 -10.24 9.42 10.22
C LEU A 98 -10.70 9.79 11.63
N ARG A 99 -11.48 10.87 11.76
CA ARG A 99 -11.94 11.37 13.06
C ARG A 99 -12.87 10.39 13.75
N GLU A 100 -13.82 9.84 13.02
CA GLU A 100 -14.84 8.97 13.59
C GLU A 100 -14.24 7.61 13.95
N ILE A 101 -13.44 7.05 13.04
CA ILE A 101 -12.68 5.82 13.29
C ILE A 101 -11.83 5.98 14.56
N ARG A 102 -11.06 7.07 14.70
CA ARG A 102 -10.25 7.31 15.91
C ARG A 102 -11.11 7.35 17.18
N ARG A 103 -12.26 8.03 17.15
CA ARG A 103 -13.17 8.17 18.29
C ARG A 103 -13.80 6.85 18.69
N THR A 104 -14.25 6.04 17.73
CA THR A 104 -14.78 4.69 17.97
C THR A 104 -13.74 3.79 18.63
N ARG A 105 -12.45 3.95 18.27
CA ARG A 105 -11.34 3.23 18.91
C ARG A 105 -10.94 3.80 20.28
N GLY A 106 -11.52 4.91 20.71
CA GLY A 106 -11.30 5.50 22.02
C GLY A 106 -10.01 6.31 22.18
N TYR A 107 -9.33 6.64 21.09
CA TYR A 107 -8.07 7.39 21.13
C TYR A 107 -8.29 8.90 21.04
N THR A 108 -7.45 9.68 21.70
CA THR A 108 -7.27 11.12 21.48
C THR A 108 -6.35 11.37 20.28
N GLN A 109 -6.32 12.61 19.77
CA GLN A 109 -5.38 12.98 18.70
C GLN A 109 -3.91 12.91 19.17
N SER A 110 -3.65 13.16 20.46
CA SER A 110 -2.30 13.07 21.04
C SER A 110 -1.84 11.62 21.15
N GLU A 111 -2.69 10.71 21.63
CA GLU A 111 -2.36 9.28 21.69
C GLU A 111 -2.10 8.71 20.28
N LEU A 112 -2.94 9.06 19.30
CA LEU A 112 -2.72 8.64 17.91
C LEU A 112 -1.41 9.23 17.34
N SER A 113 -1.06 10.46 17.71
CA SER A 113 0.21 11.09 17.34
C SER A 113 1.41 10.31 17.89
N GLU A 114 1.35 9.93 19.17
CA GLU A 114 2.41 9.14 19.82
C GLU A 114 2.55 7.75 19.20
N MET A 115 1.44 7.07 18.91
CA MET A 115 1.43 5.74 18.31
C MET A 115 1.99 5.72 16.87
N THR A 116 1.71 6.76 16.09
CA THR A 116 2.04 6.80 14.65
C THR A 116 3.31 7.58 14.32
N GLY A 117 3.78 8.41 15.26
CA GLY A 117 4.81 9.41 15.02
C GLY A 117 4.38 10.55 14.10
N ILE A 118 3.10 10.63 13.72
CA ILE A 118 2.55 11.74 12.92
C ILE A 118 2.25 12.90 13.88
N PRO A 119 2.71 14.13 13.62
CA PRO A 119 2.42 15.26 14.50
C PRO A 119 0.91 15.46 14.71
N GLN A 120 0.49 15.63 15.96
CA GLN A 120 -0.91 15.88 16.34
C GLN A 120 -1.59 16.99 15.50
N PRO A 121 -0.92 18.12 15.16
CA PRO A 121 -1.51 19.12 14.28
C PRO A 121 -1.86 18.59 12.88
N ASN A 122 -1.05 17.68 12.32
CA ASN A 122 -1.36 17.06 11.03
C ASN A 122 -2.61 16.18 11.12
N ILE A 123 -2.75 15.40 12.20
CA ILE A 123 -3.95 14.58 12.46
C ILE A 123 -5.18 15.49 12.52
N SER A 124 -5.10 16.58 13.29
CA SER A 124 -6.17 17.57 13.39
C SER A 124 -6.52 18.20 12.04
N TRP A 125 -5.53 18.54 11.22
CA TRP A 125 -5.76 19.09 9.88
C TRP A 125 -6.48 18.12 8.94
N PHE A 126 -6.21 16.82 9.02
CA PHE A 126 -6.95 15.82 8.27
C PHE A 126 -8.39 15.67 8.80
N GLU A 127 -8.57 15.58 10.12
CA GLU A 127 -9.88 15.41 10.76
C GLU A 127 -10.83 16.61 10.62
N THR A 128 -10.29 17.79 10.31
CA THR A 128 -11.05 19.03 10.09
C THR A 128 -11.23 19.35 8.61
N GLY A 129 -10.65 18.56 7.71
CA GLY A 129 -10.65 18.81 6.27
C GLY A 129 -9.75 19.97 5.81
N TYR A 130 -8.96 20.58 6.71
CA TYR A 130 -7.95 21.57 6.32
C TYR A 130 -6.94 20.99 5.34
N ARG A 131 -6.62 19.70 5.49
CA ARG A 131 -5.96 18.88 4.47
C ARG A 131 -6.86 17.71 4.13
N SER A 132 -7.03 17.46 2.83
CA SER A 132 -7.80 16.31 2.35
C SER A 132 -7.10 14.99 2.67
N THR A 133 -7.86 13.99 3.11
CA THR A 133 -7.39 12.61 3.28
C THR A 133 -7.10 11.94 1.93
N SER A 134 -7.77 12.34 0.84
CA SER A 134 -7.47 11.89 -0.52
C SER A 134 -6.03 12.22 -0.94
N GLY A 135 -5.53 13.39 -0.52
CA GLY A 135 -4.16 13.84 -0.73
C GLY A 135 -3.16 13.37 0.34
N MET A 136 -3.58 12.52 1.27
CA MET A 136 -2.69 11.94 2.28
C MET A 136 -1.66 11.04 1.60
N ARG A 137 -0.40 11.08 2.05
CA ARG A 137 0.64 10.17 1.55
C ARG A 137 0.36 8.74 1.99
N LEU A 138 0.66 7.77 1.13
CA LEU A 138 0.42 6.36 1.41
C LEU A 138 1.15 5.87 2.67
N ASP A 139 2.39 6.31 2.93
CA ASP A 139 3.07 5.94 4.19
C ASP A 139 2.36 6.52 5.42
N THR A 140 1.79 7.73 5.33
CA THR A 140 0.98 8.31 6.42
C THR A 140 -0.31 7.50 6.62
N ALA A 141 -1.00 7.15 5.54
CA ALA A 141 -2.19 6.31 5.60
C ALA A 141 -1.89 4.93 6.18
N ARG A 142 -0.78 4.29 5.79
CA ARG A 142 -0.33 3.03 6.34
C ARG A 142 -0.17 3.10 7.87
N ARG A 143 0.60 4.07 8.37
CA ARG A 143 0.84 4.24 9.83
C ARG A 143 -0.46 4.46 10.60
N LEU A 144 -1.36 5.31 10.09
CA LEU A 144 -2.66 5.54 10.72
C LEU A 144 -3.52 4.28 10.71
N SER A 145 -3.57 3.57 9.58
CA SER A 145 -4.37 2.34 9.44
C SER A 145 -3.87 1.21 10.34
N GLU A 146 -2.55 1.12 10.53
CA GLU A 146 -1.91 0.18 11.44
C GLU A 146 -2.24 0.51 12.90
N ALA A 147 -2.11 1.77 13.31
CA ALA A 147 -2.46 2.19 14.67
C ALA A 147 -3.96 2.04 14.98
N LEU A 148 -4.83 2.31 14.01
CA LEU A 148 -6.29 2.26 14.16
C LEU A 148 -6.89 0.89 13.81
N GLN A 149 -6.07 -0.05 13.31
CA GLN A 149 -6.49 -1.40 12.91
C GLN A 149 -7.68 -1.38 11.94
N CYS A 150 -7.58 -0.58 10.88
CA CYS A 150 -8.60 -0.38 9.83
C CYS A 150 -7.98 -0.45 8.42
N ASP A 151 -8.81 -0.37 7.38
CA ASP A 151 -8.31 -0.22 6.01
C ASP A 151 -8.04 1.27 5.72
N PRO A 152 -6.91 1.65 5.11
CA PRO A 152 -6.64 3.05 4.79
C PRO A 152 -7.70 3.69 3.87
N VAL A 153 -8.47 2.93 3.09
CA VAL A 153 -9.56 3.51 2.29
C VAL A 153 -10.69 4.05 3.16
N ASP A 154 -10.84 3.58 4.39
CA ASP A 154 -11.88 4.03 5.32
C ASP A 154 -11.65 5.50 5.75
N PHE A 155 -10.44 6.06 5.52
CA PHE A 155 -10.16 7.48 5.74
C PHE A 155 -10.75 8.40 4.66
N LEU A 156 -11.16 7.85 3.52
CA LEU A 156 -11.75 8.61 2.42
C LEU A 156 -13.23 8.83 2.73
N GLU A 157 -13.59 10.07 3.07
CA GLU A 157 -14.98 10.47 3.24
C GLU A 157 -15.71 10.41 1.88
N LYS A 158 -16.93 9.85 1.87
CA LYS A 158 -17.78 9.73 0.67
C LYS A 158 -18.67 10.97 0.47
#